data_AF-A0A9E2Y021-F1
#
_entry.id   AF-A0A9E2Y021-F1
#
_cell.length_a   1.000
_cell.length_b   1.000
_cell.length_c   1.000
_cell.angle_alpha   90.00
_cell.angle_beta   90.00
_cell.angle_gamma   90.00
#
_symmetry.space_group_name_H-M   'P 1'
#
loop_
_entity.id
_entity.type
_entity.pdbx_description
1 polymer ?
#
loop_
_entity_poly.entity_id
_entity_poly.type
_entity_poly.pdbx_seq_one_letter_code
_entity_poly.pdbx_strand_id
1 'polypeptide(L)' 'MAQEFRPGEIVPQSGIYTIAHDPMHADMPHEVTAIRGRRFPTCRHCKGITFQLAQAAQHVSEVEHLQEPEAAPM' A
#
# COMPACT_ATOMS: atom_id res chain seq x y z
N MET A 1 15.86 1.96 -10.73
CA MET A 1 14.54 1.92 -11.39
C MET A 1 13.52 1.69 -10.29
N ALA A 2 12.63 2.64 -10.02
CA ALA A 2 11.57 2.42 -9.03
C ALA A 2 10.62 1.35 -9.57
N GLN A 3 10.30 0.33 -8.78
CA GLN A 3 9.41 -0.75 -9.21
C GLN A 3 7.97 -0.27 -9.13
N GLU A 4 7.24 -0.37 -10.24
CA GLU A 4 5.83 -0.04 -10.35
C GLU A 4 4.98 -1.30 -10.19
N PHE A 5 3.94 -1.21 -9.38
CA PHE A 5 2.97 -2.27 -9.14
C PHE A 5 1.58 -1.84 -9.62
N ARG A 6 0.74 -2.81 -9.95
CA ARG A 6 -0.60 -2.64 -10.51
C ARG A 6 -1.67 -3.15 -9.53
N PRO A 7 -2.91 -2.69 -9.68
CA PRO A 7 -4.04 -3.22 -8.94
C PRO A 7 -4.15 -4.74 -9.03
N GLY A 8 -4.48 -5.37 -7.91
CA GLY A 8 -4.62 -6.82 -7.81
C GLY A 8 -3.33 -7.60 -7.59
N GLU A 9 -2.16 -7.00 -7.83
CA GLU A 9 -0.88 -7.61 -7.45
C GLU A 9 -0.75 -7.70 -5.93
N ILE A 10 0.03 -8.69 -5.49
CA ILE A 10 0.35 -8.88 -4.08
C ILE A 10 1.41 -7.86 -3.68
N VAL A 11 1.16 -7.14 -2.60
CA VAL A 11 2.09 -6.19 -2.00
C VAL A 11 3.33 -6.97 -1.54
N PRO A 12 4.51 -6.73 -2.12
CA PRO A 12 5.70 -7.51 -1.78
C PRO A 12 6.30 -7.09 -0.44
N GLN A 13 6.09 -5.84 -0.02
CA GLN A 13 6.69 -5.26 1.17
C GLN A 13 5.72 -4.26 1.82
N SER A 14 5.62 -4.29 3.15
CA SER A 14 4.83 -3.30 3.88
C SER A 14 5.49 -1.92 3.77
N GLY A 15 4.71 -0.85 3.74
CA GLY A 15 5.27 0.48 3.62
C GLY A 15 4.32 1.54 3.07
N ILE A 16 4.87 2.71 2.83
CA ILE A 16 4.22 3.83 2.16
C ILE A 16 4.43 3.70 0.66
N TYR A 17 3.32 3.73 -0.08
CA TYR A 17 3.29 3.69 -1.53
C TYR A 17 2.66 4.97 -2.07
N THR A 18 3.31 5.59 -3.06
CA THR A 18 2.73 6.68 -3.84
C THR A 18 1.85 6.08 -4.93
N ILE A 19 0.65 6.63 -5.09
CA ILE A 19 -0.30 6.24 -6.13
C ILE A 19 -0.28 7.28 -7.25
N ALA A 20 -0.15 6.82 -8.49
CA ALA A 20 -0.37 7.64 -9.68
C ALA A 20 -1.70 7.25 -10.33
N HIS A 21 -2.57 8.24 -10.55
CA HIS A 21 -3.84 8.09 -11.24
C HIS A 21 -3.74 8.56 -12.70
N ASP A 22 -4.64 8.06 -13.55
CA ASP A 22 -4.84 8.60 -14.89
C ASP A 22 -5.22 10.09 -14.82
N PRO A 23 -4.71 10.95 -15.72
CA PRO A 23 -4.90 12.40 -15.67
C PRO A 23 -6.37 12.85 -15.68
N MET A 24 -7.32 12.03 -16.14
CA MET A 24 -8.76 12.33 -16.02
C MET A 24 -9.29 12.29 -14.58
N HIS A 25 -8.64 11.55 -13.69
CA HIS A 25 -8.96 11.49 -12.27
C HIS A 25 -7.90 12.27 -11.51
N ALA A 26 -8.08 13.60 -11.54
CA ALA A 26 -7.14 14.61 -11.07
C ALA A 26 -6.93 14.65 -9.54
N ASP A 27 -7.37 13.63 -8.80
CA ASP A 27 -6.99 13.48 -7.40
C ASP A 27 -5.49 13.17 -7.38
N MET A 28 -4.73 14.20 -7.00
CA MET A 28 -3.28 14.29 -7.03
C MET A 28 -2.59 13.06 -6.44
N PRO A 29 -1.33 12.79 -6.84
CA PRO A 29 -0.58 11.68 -6.26
C PRO A 29 -0.61 11.80 -4.74
N HIS A 30 -1.09 10.74 -4.10
CA HIS A 30 -1.16 10.64 -2.65
C HIS A 30 -0.50 9.35 -2.20
N GLU A 31 -0.19 9.32 -0.91
CA GLU A 31 0.50 8.22 -0.28
C GLU A 31 -0.49 7.37 0.50
N VAL A 32 -0.30 6.05 0.43
CA VAL A 32 -1.08 5.07 1.19
C VAL A 32 -0.17 4.10 1.89
N THR A 33 -0.63 3.53 3.00
CA THR A 33 0.03 2.39 3.62
C THR A 33 -0.46 1.10 2.98
N ALA A 34 0.46 0.29 2.45
CA ALA A 34 0.19 -1.07 2.02
C ALA A 34 0.86 -2.06 2.98
N ILE A 35 0.21 -3.19 3.23
CA ILE A 35 0.73 -4.26 4.09
C ILE A 35 1.07 -5.44 3.19
N ARG A 36 2.28 -6.00 3.37
CA ARG A 36 2.77 -7.17 2.66
C ARG A 36 1.76 -8.31 2.67
N GLY A 37 1.63 -9.00 1.54
CA GLY A 37 0.72 -10.14 1.38
C GLY A 37 -0.74 -9.76 1.09
N ARG A 38 -1.14 -8.49 1.28
CA ARG A 38 -2.42 -7.97 0.79
C ARG A 38 -2.34 -7.67 -0.70
N ARG A 39 -3.49 -7.40 -1.34
CA ARG A 39 -3.55 -6.96 -2.75
C ARG A 39 -3.63 -5.45 -2.85
N PHE A 40 -2.96 -4.87 -3.84
CA PHE A 40 -3.19 -3.47 -4.19
C PHE A 40 -4.66 -3.26 -4.61
N PRO A 41 -5.35 -2.24 -4.07
CA PRO A 41 -6.74 -1.99 -4.38
C PRO A 41 -6.90 -1.47 -5.82
N THR A 42 -8.10 -1.64 -6.38
CA THR A 42 -8.50 -0.97 -7.63
C THR A 42 -9.08 0.41 -7.32
N CYS A 43 -8.89 1.37 -8.23
CA CYS A 43 -9.66 2.60 -8.20
C CYS A 43 -11.04 2.36 -8.84
N ARG A 44 -12.10 2.96 -8.28
CA ARG A 44 -13.45 2.88 -8.84
C ARG A 44 -13.64 3.79 -10.06
N HIS A 45 -12.80 4.81 -10.21
CA HIS A 45 -12.94 5.86 -11.21
C HIS A 45 -11.88 5.78 -12.33
N CYS A 46 -10.71 5.22 -12.04
CA CYS A 46 -9.63 5.06 -13.03
C CYS A 46 -9.56 3.63 -13.57
N LYS A 47 -9.17 3.49 -14.84
CA LYS A 47 -8.80 2.20 -15.44
C LYS A 47 -7.31 1.86 -15.29
N GLY A 48 -6.45 2.87 -15.14
CA GLY A 48 -5.02 2.70 -14.89
C GLY A 48 -4.61 3.46 -13.64
N ILE A 49 -4.16 2.74 -12.62
CA ILE A 49 -3.41 3.31 -11.50
C ILE A 49 -2.13 2.50 -11.32
N THR A 50 -1.08 3.14 -10.85
CA THR A 50 0.17 2.47 -10.49
C THR A 50 0.59 2.84 -9.09
N PHE A 51 1.30 1.93 -8.44
CA PHE A 51 1.81 2.07 -7.09
C PHE A 51 3.32 2.00 -7.13
N GLN A 52 4.00 2.88 -6.41
CA GLN A 52 5.44 2.87 -6.26
C GLN A 52 5.80 2.93 -4.79
N LEU A 53 6.73 2.08 -4.34
CA LEU A 53 7.18 2.08 -2.95
C LEU A 53 7.99 3.36 -2.69
N ALA A 54 7.46 4.25 -1.85
CA ALA A 54 8.14 5.46 -1.42
C ALA A 54 9.00 5.20 -0.18
N GLN A 55 8.45 4.45 0.78
CA GLN A 55 9.17 4.08 2.01
C GLN A 55 8.79 2.69 2.47
N ALA A 56 9.78 1.80 2.58
CA ALA A 56 9.66 0.50 3.21
C ALA A 56 9.37 0.59 4.71
N ALA A 57 8.54 -0.30 5.23
CA ALA A 57 8.32 -0.49 6.67
C ALA A 57 8.14 -1.98 7.00
N GLN A 58 8.34 -2.34 8.27
CA GLN A 58 8.00 -3.66 8.80
C GLN A 58 6.63 -3.57 9.47
N HIS A 59 5.77 -4.59 9.28
CA HIS A 59 4.57 -4.68 10.09
C HIS A 59 4.96 -4.97 11.54
N VAL A 60 4.24 -4.43 12.52
CA VAL A 60 4.58 -4.58 13.95
C VAL A 60 4.69 -6.04 14.37
N SER A 61 3.81 -6.90 13.85
CA SER A 61 3.83 -8.35 14.11
C SER A 61 5.03 -9.09 13.51
N GLU A 62 5.83 -8.45 12.64
CA GLU A 62 7.07 -8.99 12.07
C GLU A 62 8.32 -8.61 12.91
N VAL A 63 8.18 -7.77 13.94
CA VAL A 63 9.31 -7.28 14.75
C VAL A 63 9.36 -8.05 16.07
N GLU A 64 10.40 -8.87 16.26
CA GLU A 64 10.48 -9.89 17.32
C GLU A 64 10.24 -9.39 18.76
N HIS A 65 10.65 -8.17 19.08
CA HIS A 65 10.55 -7.59 20.42
C HIS A 65 9.30 -6.71 20.64
N LEU A 66 8.40 -6.62 19.66
CA LEU A 66 7.14 -5.87 19.76
C LEU A 66 5.97 -6.85 19.88
N GLN A 67 5.02 -6.54 20.76
CA GLN A 67 3.80 -7.31 20.92
C GLN A 67 2.59 -6.38 20.84
N GLU A 68 1.65 -6.70 19.96
CA GLU A 68 0.37 -5.99 19.91
C GLU A 68 -0.45 -6.37 21.15
N PRO A 69 -0.99 -5.40 21.90
CA PRO A 69 -1.91 -5.71 22.97
C PRO A 69 -3.15 -6.37 22.39
N GLU A 70 -3.67 -7.41 23.04
CA GLU A 70 -4.92 -8.04 22.65
C GLU A 70 -6.02 -6.97 22.67
N ALA A 71 -6.74 -6.81 21.54
CA ALA A 71 -7.82 -5.85 21.46
C ALA A 71 -8.87 -6.24 22.50
N ALA A 72 -9.16 -5.35 23.45
CA ALA A 72 -10.19 -5.58 24.44
C ALA A 72 -11.51 -5.94 23.72
N PRO A 73 -12.25 -6.97 24.19
CA PRO A 73 -13.51 -7.32 23.57
C PRO A 73 -14.44 -6.10 23.60
N MET A 74 -14.95 -5.72 22.42
CA MET A 74 -15.95 -4.65 22.27
C MET A 74 -17.31 -5.08 22.79
#